data_AF-A0A9D1RNM8-F1
#
_entry.id   AF-A0A9D1RNM8-F1
#
_cell.length_a   1.000
_cell.length_b   1.000
_cell.length_c   1.000
_cell.angle_alpha   90.00
_cell.angle_beta   90.00
_cell.angle_gamma   90.00
#
_symmetry.space_group_name_H-M   'P 1'
#
loop_
_entity.id
_entity.type
_entity.pdbx_description
1 polymer ?
#
loop_
_entity_poly.entity_id
_entity_poly.type
_entity_poly.pdbx_seq_one_letter_code
_entity_poly.pdbx_strand_id
1 'polypeptide(L)'
;MSFRTTTEVMQATAGRVDNVNDQVQGELNRLRGTVDGLRGSWQGDAQLSFQALMERWNESAAELRAALHGISENIRGNARGFQQVEDDNVAAFR
;
A
#
# COMPACT_ATOMS: atom_id res chain seq x y z
N MET A 1 -17.05 -25.76 -4.83
CA MET A 1 -16.78 -25.03 -3.57
C MET A 1 -15.41 -24.35 -3.50
N SER A 2 -14.45 -24.61 -4.41
CA SER A 2 -13.09 -24.06 -4.28
C SER A 2 -12.98 -22.56 -4.62
N PHE A 3 -13.55 -22.10 -5.75
CA PHE A 3 -13.33 -20.74 -6.26
C PHE A 3 -14.00 -19.62 -5.46
N ARG A 4 -15.20 -19.85 -4.90
CA ARG A 4 -15.85 -18.88 -4.01
C ARG A 4 -15.01 -18.59 -2.77
N THR A 5 -14.51 -19.64 -2.11
CA THR A 5 -13.59 -19.50 -0.97
C THR A 5 -12.30 -18.79 -1.38
N THR A 6 -11.74 -19.08 -2.55
CA THR A 6 -10.55 -18.37 -3.07
C THR A 6 -10.82 -16.88 -3.25
N THR A 7 -11.97 -16.51 -3.82
CA THR A 7 -12.35 -15.11 -4.05
C THR A 7 -12.49 -14.34 -2.72
N GLU A 8 -13.11 -14.94 -1.71
CA GLU A 8 -13.22 -14.37 -0.36
C GLU A 8 -11.85 -14.16 0.29
N VAL A 9 -10.94 -15.14 0.17
CA VAL A 9 -9.56 -15.04 0.65
C VAL A 9 -8.81 -13.90 -0.04
N MET A 10 -8.99 -13.72 -1.35
CA MET A 10 -8.38 -12.62 -2.10
C MET A 10 -8.90 -11.26 -1.64
N GLN A 11 -10.22 -11.10 -1.46
CA GLN A 11 -10.78 -9.85 -0.94
C GLN A 11 -10.26 -9.52 0.46
N ALA A 12 -10.22 -10.52 1.35
CA ALA A 12 -9.65 -10.35 2.68
C ALA A 12 -8.17 -9.97 2.63
N THR A 13 -7.40 -10.56 1.71
CA THR A 13 -5.98 -10.25 1.52
C THR A 13 -5.78 -8.82 1.01
N ALA A 14 -6.57 -8.36 0.04
CA ALA A 14 -6.52 -6.97 -0.41
C ALA A 14 -6.81 -5.99 0.74
N GLY A 15 -7.81 -6.28 1.59
CA GLY A 15 -8.09 -5.48 2.78
C GLY A 15 -6.95 -5.46 3.79
N ARG A 16 -6.20 -6.57 3.95
CA ARG A 16 -4.98 -6.57 4.77
C ARG A 16 -3.89 -5.68 4.20
N VAL A 17 -3.70 -5.68 2.88
CA VAL A 17 -2.71 -4.81 2.22
C VAL A 17 -3.07 -3.33 2.43
N ASP A 18 -4.35 -2.97 2.34
CA ASP A 18 -4.79 -1.60 2.64
C ASP A 18 -4.49 -1.22 4.10
N ASN A 19 -4.79 -2.10 5.07
CA ASN A 19 -4.47 -1.86 6.48
C ASN A 19 -2.96 -1.69 6.71
N VAL A 20 -2.12 -2.48 6.05
CA VAL A 20 -0.66 -2.34 6.13
C VAL A 20 -0.21 -1.01 5.52
N ASN A 21 -0.80 -0.59 4.40
CA ASN A 21 -0.50 0.70 3.81
C ASN A 21 -0.82 1.86 4.76
N ASP A 22 -1.97 1.81 5.45
CA ASP A 22 -2.35 2.82 6.45
C ASP A 22 -1.39 2.84 7.65
N GLN A 23 -0.96 1.67 8.13
CA GLN A 23 0.04 1.56 9.19
C GLN A 23 1.37 2.18 8.76
N VAL A 24 1.84 1.87 7.55
CA VAL A 24 3.04 2.46 6.95
C VAL A 24 2.90 3.99 6.88
N GLN A 25 1.75 4.52 6.45
CA GLN A 25 1.53 5.98 6.47
C GLN A 25 1.66 6.57 7.87
N GLY A 26 1.11 5.89 8.87
CA GLY A 26 1.26 6.27 10.27
C GLY A 26 2.72 6.36 10.70
N GLU A 27 3.52 5.32 10.42
CA GLU A 27 4.94 5.30 10.77
C GLU A 27 5.75 6.37 10.03
N LEU A 28 5.48 6.56 8.73
CA LEU A 28 6.16 7.57 7.92
C LEU A 28 5.91 8.99 8.47
N ASN A 29 4.68 9.27 8.89
CA ASN A 29 4.32 10.55 9.51
C ASN A 29 4.99 10.73 10.88
N ARG A 30 5.06 9.68 11.70
CA ARG A 30 5.78 9.73 12.98
C ARG A 30 7.26 10.00 12.79
N LEU A 31 7.91 9.31 11.84
CA LEU A 31 9.33 9.54 11.58
C LEU A 31 9.57 10.98 11.11
N ARG A 32 8.73 11.49 10.21
CA ARG A 32 8.80 12.90 9.78
C ARG A 32 8.71 13.86 10.96
N GLY A 33 7.78 13.64 11.90
CA GLY A 33 7.68 14.47 13.10
C GLY A 33 8.93 14.46 13.97
N THR A 34 9.53 13.28 14.20
CA THR A 34 10.81 13.14 14.92
C THR A 34 11.92 13.92 14.21
N VAL A 35 11.98 13.80 12.88
CA VAL A 35 12.99 14.43 12.03
C VAL A 35 12.84 15.96 12.02
N ASP A 36 11.61 16.47 11.92
CA ASP A 36 11.31 17.90 12.00
C ASP A 36 11.69 18.50 13.37
N GLY A 37 11.54 17.74 14.46
CA GLY A 37 11.96 18.15 15.81
C GLY A 37 13.49 18.32 15.96
N LEU A 38 14.28 17.58 15.17
CA LEU A 38 15.74 17.67 15.18
C LEU A 38 16.28 18.80 14.29
N ARG A 39 15.45 19.34 13.39
CA ARG A 39 15.84 20.36 12.39
C ARG A 39 16.52 21.60 13.01
N GLY A 40 16.12 22.00 14.22
CA GLY A 40 16.73 23.15 14.92
C GLY A 40 18.20 22.94 15.32
N SER A 41 18.63 21.68 15.43
CA SER A 41 20.00 21.32 15.81
C SER A 41 20.96 21.18 14.63
N TRP A 42 20.46 21.13 13.40
CA TRP A 42 21.27 20.89 12.19
C TRP A 42 21.44 22.22 11.42
N GLN A 43 22.40 23.03 11.83
CA GLN A 43 22.74 24.31 11.17
C GLN A 43 23.97 24.16 10.25
N GLY A 44 24.06 24.99 9.21
CA GLY A 44 25.19 24.99 8.27
C GLY A 44 25.10 23.88 7.20
N ASP A 45 26.23 23.27 6.83
CA ASP A 45 26.30 22.24 5.77
C ASP A 45 25.38 21.03 6.01
N ALA A 46 25.07 20.73 7.27
CA ALA A 46 24.12 19.69 7.66
C ALA A 46 22.68 19.96 7.17
N GLN A 47 22.32 21.22 6.95
CA GLN A 47 20.99 21.62 6.49
C GLN A 47 20.73 21.25 5.02
N LEU A 48 21.77 21.27 4.17
CA LEU A 48 21.65 20.85 2.76
C LEU A 48 21.48 19.33 2.66
N SER A 49 22.33 18.57 3.36
CA SER A 49 22.24 17.11 3.45
C SER A 49 20.89 16.65 4.00
N PHE A 50 20.33 17.39 4.98
CA PHE A 50 19.00 17.15 5.50
C PHE A 50 17.89 17.33 4.46
N GLN A 51 17.92 18.42 3.70
CA GLN A 51 16.93 18.68 2.67
C GLN A 51 16.93 17.58 1.62
N ALA A 52 18.11 17.19 1.13
CA ALA A 52 18.24 16.08 0.19
C ALA A 52 17.74 14.74 0.76
N LEU A 53 17.99 14.48 2.05
CA LEU A 53 17.45 13.30 2.73
C LEU A 53 15.91 13.33 2.77
N MET A 54 15.32 14.49 3.10
CA MET A 54 13.87 14.65 3.18
C MET A 54 13.18 14.54 1.82
N GLU A 55 13.80 15.03 0.76
CA GLU A 55 13.31 14.84 -0.61
C GLU A 55 13.26 13.36 -0.99
N ARG A 56 14.39 12.64 -0.83
CA ARG A 56 14.46 11.19 -1.08
C ARG A 56 13.48 10.40 -0.23
N TRP A 57 13.33 10.79 1.04
CA TRP A 57 12.35 10.20 1.94
C TRP A 57 10.92 10.34 1.42
N ASN A 58 10.52 11.54 0.99
CA ASN A 58 9.18 11.79 0.44
C ASN A 58 8.93 10.98 -0.83
N GLU A 59 9.95 10.85 -1.69
CA GLU A 59 9.89 10.03 -2.89
C GLU A 59 9.69 8.54 -2.56
N SER A 60 10.53 7.97 -1.69
CA SER A 60 10.40 6.56 -1.27
C SER A 60 9.06 6.29 -0.57
N ALA A 61 8.57 7.22 0.23
CA ALA A 61 7.25 7.13 0.86
C ALA A 61 6.10 7.12 -0.16
N ALA A 62 6.22 7.90 -1.24
CA ALA A 62 5.23 7.94 -2.31
C ALA A 62 5.27 6.66 -3.15
N GLU A 63 6.46 6.17 -3.48
CA GLU A 63 6.65 4.91 -4.20
C GLU A 63 6.06 3.73 -3.42
N LEU A 64 6.34 3.64 -2.12
CA LEU A 64 5.82 2.58 -1.25
C LEU A 64 4.28 2.59 -1.20
N ARG A 65 3.65 3.78 -1.07
CA ARG A 65 2.19 3.91 -1.16
C ARG A 65 1.65 3.38 -2.47
N ALA A 66 2.23 3.83 -3.58
CA ALA A 66 1.77 3.47 -4.91
C ALA A 66 1.89 1.95 -5.13
N ALA A 67 2.99 1.35 -4.69
CA ALA A 67 3.20 -0.08 -4.77
C ALA A 67 2.15 -0.87 -3.95
N LEU A 68 1.92 -0.51 -2.69
CA LEU A 68 0.94 -1.20 -1.84
C LEU A 68 -0.49 -1.05 -2.36
N HIS A 69 -0.84 0.14 -2.86
CA HIS A 69 -2.13 0.36 -3.50
C HIS A 69 -2.30 -0.49 -4.77
N GLY A 70 -1.29 -0.51 -5.65
CA GLY A 70 -1.32 -1.33 -6.85
C GLY A 70 -1.43 -2.83 -6.55
N ILE A 71 -0.80 -3.31 -5.47
CA ILE A 71 -0.96 -4.68 -4.99
C ILE A 71 -2.41 -4.97 -4.58
N SER A 72 -3.04 -4.10 -3.78
CA SER A 72 -4.41 -4.33 -3.33
C SER A 72 -5.42 -4.25 -4.48
N GLU A 73 -5.23 -3.34 -5.42
CA GLU A 73 -6.02 -3.25 -6.65
C GLU A 73 -5.87 -4.49 -7.53
N ASN A 74 -4.64 -5.00 -7.73
CA ASN A 74 -4.39 -6.19 -8.52
C ASN A 74 -5.09 -7.42 -7.92
N ILE A 75 -5.00 -7.61 -6.60
CA ILE A 75 -5.69 -8.70 -5.90
C ILE A 75 -7.21 -8.60 -6.09
N ARG A 76 -7.78 -7.40 -5.97
CA ARG A 76 -9.22 -7.16 -6.20
C ARG A 76 -9.62 -7.41 -7.66
N GLY A 77 -8.77 -7.00 -8.61
CA GLY A 77 -8.96 -7.26 -10.03
C GLY A 77 -9.03 -8.75 -10.34
N ASN A 78 -8.08 -9.51 -9.81
CA ASN A 78 -8.05 -10.96 -9.96
C ASN A 78 -9.29 -11.60 -9.31
N ALA A 79 -9.69 -11.17 -8.11
CA ALA A 79 -10.89 -11.67 -7.42
C ALA A 79 -12.17 -11.49 -8.26
N ARG A 80 -12.33 -10.33 -8.90
CA ARG A 80 -13.45 -10.08 -9.82
C ARG A 80 -13.41 -11.00 -11.05
N GLY A 81 -12.22 -11.23 -11.61
CA GLY A 81 -12.04 -12.15 -12.74
C GLY A 81 -12.44 -13.58 -12.39
N PHE A 82 -12.03 -14.08 -11.21
CA PHE A 82 -12.44 -15.41 -10.74
C PHE A 82 -13.96 -15.50 -10.51
N GLN A 83 -14.57 -14.47 -9.90
CA GLN A 83 -16.01 -14.45 -9.68
C GLN A 83 -16.80 -14.49 -10.99
N GLN A 84 -16.37 -13.73 -12.01
CA GLN A 84 -17.02 -13.74 -13.32
C GLN A 84 -16.97 -15.13 -13.97
N VAL A 85 -15.82 -15.79 -13.95
CA VAL A 85 -15.66 -17.14 -14.50
C VAL A 85 -16.57 -18.15 -13.78
N GLU A 86 -16.75 -18.02 -12.46
CA GLU A 86 -17.68 -18.85 -11.70
C GLU A 86 -19.13 -18.61 -12.14
N ASP A 87 -19.54 -17.35 -12.27
CA ASP A 87 -20.90 -16.97 -12.65
C ASP A 87 -21.25 -17.46 -14.08
N ASP A 88 -20.30 -17.34 -15.01
CA ASP A 88 -20.44 -17.84 -16.38
C ASP A 88 -20.56 -19.37 -16.42
N ASN A 89 -19.73 -20.08 -15.64
CA ASN A 89 -19.83 -21.54 -15.52
C ASN A 89 -21.18 -21.95 -14.94
N VAL A 90 -21.63 -21.32 -13.86
CA VAL A 90 -22.92 -21.62 -13.23
C VAL A 90 -24.09 -21.35 -14.18
N ALA A 91 -24.02 -20.28 -14.99
CA ALA A 91 -25.02 -19.98 -16.01
C ALA A 91 -25.03 -21.03 -17.13
N ALA A 92 -23.87 -21.54 -17.55
CA ALA A 92 -23.76 -22.55 -18.60
C ALA A 92 -24.30 -23.93 -18.20
N PHE A 93 -24.39 -24.23 -16.90
CA PHE A 93 -24.95 -25.48 -16.38
C PHE A 93 -26.45 -25.40 -16.03
N ARG A 94 -27.09 -24.24 -16.22
CA ARG A 94 -28.54 -24.04 -16.06
C ARG A 94 -29.24 -24.06 -17.40
#